data_AF-A0A923ZH63-F1
#
_entry.id   AF-A0A923ZH63-F1
#
_cell.length_a   1.000
_cell.length_b   1.000
_cell.length_c   1.000
_cell.angle_alpha   90.00
_cell.angle_beta   90.00
_cell.angle_gamma   90.00
#
_symmetry.space_group_name_H-M   'P 1'
#
loop_
_entity.id
_entity.type
_entity.pdbx_description
1 polymer ?
#
loop_
_entity_poly.entity_id
_entity_poly.type
_entity_poly.pdbx_seq_one_letter_code
_entity_poly.pdbx_strand_id
1 'polypeptide(L)' 'HFKEKYKIDNRNLKLIGELKKTGTKSIASGQAMAFSKVIKKDLLPDIKYHLQLKLFYQATRLKAMCNMM' A
#
# COMPACT_ATOMS: atom_id res chain seq x y z
N HIS A 1 1.88 13.52 -9.02
CA HIS A 1 2.44 12.30 -9.65
C HIS A 1 1.46 11.51 -10.50
N PHE A 2 0.35 10.97 -9.98
CA PHE A 2 -0.61 10.25 -10.84
C PHE A 2 -1.30 11.16 -11.88
N LYS A 3 -1.80 12.32 -11.44
CA LYS A 3 -2.36 13.37 -12.31
C LYS A 3 -1.36 13.93 -13.32
N GLU A 4 -0.08 13.98 -12.97
CA GLU A 4 1.00 14.42 -13.88
C GLU A 4 1.26 13.38 -14.97
N LYS A 5 1.27 12.09 -14.62
CA LYS A 5 1.54 10.98 -15.55
C LYS A 5 0.36 10.63 -16.44
N TYR A 6 -0.86 10.68 -15.92
CA TYR A 6 -2.06 10.20 -16.61
C TYR A 6 -3.09 11.29 -16.92
N LYS A 7 -2.78 12.56 -16.62
CA LYS A 7 -3.67 13.74 -16.79
C LYS A 7 -5.01 13.65 -16.06
N ILE A 8 -5.24 12.58 -15.32
CA ILE A 8 -6.46 12.30 -14.56
C ILE A 8 -6.01 11.98 -13.14
N ASP A 9 -6.78 12.44 -12.16
CA ASP A 9 -6.47 12.13 -10.78
C ASP A 9 -6.77 10.66 -10.44
N ASN A 10 -6.13 10.13 -9.41
CA ASN A 10 -6.47 8.79 -8.93
C ASN A 10 -7.88 8.87 -8.31
N ARG A 11 -8.86 8.25 -8.98
CA ARG A 11 -10.28 8.27 -8.57
C ARG A 11 -10.50 7.75 -7.14
N ASN A 12 -9.55 6.95 -6.64
CA ASN A 12 -9.61 6.35 -5.31
C ASN A 12 -9.03 7.25 -4.20
N LEU A 13 -8.51 8.46 -4.49
CA LEU A 13 -7.91 9.33 -3.46
C LEU A 13 -8.87 9.62 -2.29
N LYS A 14 -10.15 9.88 -2.59
CA LYS A 14 -11.16 10.13 -1.57
C LYS A 14 -11.33 8.92 -0.64
N LEU A 15 -11.49 7.73 -1.24
CA LEU A 15 -11.63 6.47 -0.50
C LEU A 15 -10.38 6.14 0.33
N ILE A 16 -9.19 6.32 -0.24
CA ILE A 16 -7.92 6.11 0.49
C ILE A 16 -7.84 7.05 1.69
N GLY A 17 -8.24 8.32 1.52
CA GLY A 17 -8.31 9.29 2.61
C GLY A 17 -9.29 8.90 3.71
N GLU A 18 -10.46 8.39 3.35
CA GLU A 18 -11.47 7.89 4.31
C GLU A 18 -10.97 6.65 5.07
N LEU A 19 -10.37 5.68 4.38
CA LEU A 19 -9.76 4.50 5.01
C LEU A 19 -8.62 4.89 5.96
N LYS A 20 -7.85 5.92 5.63
CA LYS A 20 -6.79 6.41 6.52
C LYS A 20 -7.35 6.95 7.84
N LYS A 21 -8.53 7.59 7.83
CA LYS A 21 -9.18 8.10 9.05
C LYS A 21 -9.61 7.00 10.00
N THR A 22 -9.85 5.78 9.50
CA THR A 22 -10.18 4.61 10.34
C THR A 22 -8.95 3.92 10.92
N GLY A 23 -7.73 4.45 10.66
CA GLY A 23 -6.48 3.82 11.07
C GLY A 23 -5.99 2.74 10.10
N THR A 24 -6.62 2.60 8.93
CA THR A 24 -6.19 1.63 7.91
C THR A 24 -4.80 2.00 7.39
N LYS A 25 -3.90 1.01 7.33
CA LYS A 25 -2.56 1.15 6.77
C LYS A 25 -2.51 0.54 5.39
N SER A 26 -2.21 1.33 4.37
CA SER A 26 -2.01 0.86 3.00
C SER A 26 -0.54 0.51 2.75
N ILE A 27 -0.29 -0.68 2.21
CA ILE A 27 1.05 -1.17 1.88
C ILE A 27 1.06 -1.68 0.45
N ALA A 28 2.01 -1.19 -0.36
CA ALA A 28 2.21 -1.66 -1.72
C ALA A 28 3.11 -2.92 -1.76
N SER A 29 2.82 -3.81 -2.70
CA SER A 29 3.68 -4.97 -2.99
C SER A 29 4.85 -4.57 -3.87
N GLY A 30 6.08 -4.75 -3.39
CA GLY A 30 7.29 -4.46 -4.16
C GLY A 30 7.42 -5.33 -5.41
N GLN A 31 6.97 -6.59 -5.36
CA GLN A 31 6.90 -7.45 -6.54
C GLN A 31 5.92 -6.93 -7.60
N ALA A 32 4.74 -6.47 -7.17
CA ALA A 32 3.75 -5.90 -8.09
C ALA A 32 4.22 -4.56 -8.68
N MET A 33 4.91 -3.75 -7.87
CA MET A 33 5.56 -2.52 -8.31
C MET A 33 6.62 -2.79 -9.36
N ALA A 34 7.48 -3.80 -9.16
CA ALA A 34 8.51 -4.20 -10.12
C ALA A 34 7.89 -4.67 -11.45
N PHE A 35 6.88 -5.54 -11.38
CA PHE A 35 6.14 -6.01 -12.56
C PHE A 35 5.49 -4.85 -13.34
N SER A 36 4.89 -3.90 -12.63
CA SER A 36 4.16 -2.77 -13.22
C SER A 36 5.04 -1.56 -13.54
N LYS A 37 6.36 -1.66 -13.32
CA LYS A 37 7.33 -0.56 -13.47
C LYS A 37 6.91 0.72 -12.70
N VAL A 38 6.34 0.53 -11.51
CA VAL A 38 5.96 1.60 -10.57
C VAL A 38 7.09 1.78 -9.57
N ILE A 39 7.59 3.01 -9.45
CA ILE A 39 8.65 3.34 -8.47
C ILE A 39 8.05 3.98 -7.22
N LYS A 40 8.81 4.04 -6.13
CA LYS A 40 8.35 4.66 -4.87
C LYS A 40 7.79 6.08 -5.06
N LYS A 41 8.38 6.87 -5.97
CA LYS A 41 7.91 8.22 -6.29
C LYS A 41 6.48 8.22 -6.81
N ASP A 42 6.07 7.21 -7.59
CA ASP A 42 4.72 7.11 -8.15
C ASP A 42 3.64 6.82 -7.11
N LEU A 43 4.01 6.38 -5.91
CA LEU A 43 3.08 6.10 -4.81
C LEU A 43 2.68 7.39 -4.09
N LEU A 44 1.58 7.33 -3.33
CA LEU A 44 1.27 8.39 -2.38
C LEU A 44 2.36 8.45 -1.29
N PRO A 45 2.71 9.65 -0.78
CA PRO A 45 3.87 9.82 0.13
C PRO A 45 3.81 8.97 1.41
N ASP A 46 2.60 8.63 1.85
CA ASP A 46 2.30 7.89 3.07
C ASP A 46 2.18 6.38 2.86
N ILE A 47 2.21 5.90 1.62
CA ILE A 47 2.16 4.47 1.31
C ILE A 47 3.56 3.87 1.46
N LYS A 48 3.68 2.91 2.39
CA LYS A 48 4.86 2.06 2.53
C LYS A 48 4.81 0.91 1.52
N TYR A 49 5.95 0.29 1.22
CA TYR A 49 6.00 -0.92 0.42
C TYR A 49 6.85 -2.00 1.10
N HIS A 50 6.52 -3.25 0.81
CA HIS A 50 7.32 -4.41 1.23
C HIS A 50 7.72 -5.24 0.02
N LEU A 51 9.00 -5.61 -0.06
CA LEU A 51 9.55 -6.39 -1.19
C LEU A 51 8.80 -7.72 -1.35
N GLN A 52 8.57 -8.43 -0.25
CA GLN A 52 7.79 -9.68 -0.21
C GLN A 52 6.52 -9.51 0.62
N LEU A 53 5.48 -8.93 -0.01
CA LEU A 53 4.22 -8.64 0.69
C LEU A 53 3.56 -9.90 1.28
N LYS A 54 3.67 -11.04 0.60
CA LYS A 54 3.12 -12.33 1.08
C LYS A 54 3.75 -12.76 2.41
N LEU A 55 5.08 -12.68 2.53
CA LEU A 55 5.78 -13.03 3.77
C LEU A 55 5.41 -12.07 4.91
N PHE A 56 5.39 -10.77 4.62
CA PHE A 56 4.98 -9.75 5.57
C PHE A 56 3.55 -10.00 6.10
N TYR A 57 2.62 -10.33 5.21
CA TYR A 57 1.23 -10.61 5.58
C TYR A 57 1.12 -11.85 6.47
N GLN A 58 1.80 -12.95 6.14
CA GLN A 58 1.79 -14.15 6.96
C GLN A 58 2.39 -13.90 8.35
N ALA A 59 3.51 -13.18 8.43
CA ALA A 59 4.13 -12.82 9.71
C ALA A 59 3.22 -11.94 10.57
N THR A 60 2.55 -10.96 9.96
CA THR A 60 1.60 -10.08 10.66
C THR A 60 0.40 -10.87 11.18
N ARG A 61 -0.12 -11.80 10.37
CA ARG A 61 -1.25 -12.65 10.76
C ARG A 61 -0.88 -13.59 11.89
N LEU A 62 0.30 -14.23 11.82
CA LEU A 62 0.82 -15.08 12.89
C LEU A 62 1.01 -14.30 14.20
N LYS A 63 1.59 -13.09 14.12
CA LYS A 63 1.75 -12.21 15.29
C LYS A 63 0.41 -11.84 15.93
N ALA A 64 -0.61 -11.56 15.11
CA ALA A 64 -1.94 -11.28 15.62
C ALA A 64 -2.52 -12.50 16.37
N MET A 65 -2.32 -13.70 15.85
CA MET A 65 -2.75 -14.94 16.52
C MET A 65 -2.05 -15.15 17.87
N CYS A 66 -0.73 -14.96 17.95
CA CYS A 66 0.02 -15.10 19.20
C CYS A 66 -0.38 -14.07 20.27
N ASN A 67 -0.77 -12.86 19.87
CA ASN A 67 -1.19 -11.81 20.81
C ASN A 67 -2.63 -11.99 21.35
N MET A 68 -3.39 -12.96 20.81
CA MET A 68 -4.74 -13.30 21.25
C MET A 68 -4.77 -14.51 22.20
N MET A 69 -3.61 -15.14 22.42
CA MET A 69 -3.39 -16.21 23.40
C MET A 69 -2.90 -15.62 24.72
#